data_AF-A0A942R6M2-F1
#
_entry.id   AF-A0A942R6M2-F1
#
_cell.length_a   1.000
_cell.length_b   1.000
_cell.length_c   1.000
_cell.angle_alpha   90.00
_cell.angle_beta   90.00
_cell.angle_gamma   90.00
#
_symmetry.space_group_name_H-M   'P 1'
#
loop_
_entity.id
_entity.type
_entity.pdbx_description
1 polymer ?
#
loop_
_entity_poly.entity_id
_entity_poly.type
_entity_poly.pdbx_seq_one_letter_code
_entity_poly.pdbx_strand_id
1 'polypeptide(L)'
;MSDTKNNKSVFFWILAGIILIVALIFSIQNHEIITVRLLFIDLKGPLFVVIVSIFFLGYLLGRIWSIIKGRKEKKIEKKEEKEQS
;
A
#
# COMPACT_ATOMS: atom_id res chain seq x y z
N MET A 1 0.10 18.90 -26.07
CA MET A 1 0.26 17.44 -25.99
C MET A 1 0.77 17.11 -24.59
N SER A 2 -0.13 16.79 -23.65
CA SER A 2 0.20 16.65 -22.22
C SER A 2 -0.40 15.36 -21.67
N ASP A 3 0.27 14.25 -21.94
CA ASP A 3 -0.13 12.91 -21.49
C ASP A 3 0.97 12.32 -20.59
N THR A 4 1.05 12.77 -19.34
CA THR A 4 1.99 12.21 -18.34
C THR A 4 1.34 11.92 -16.99
N LYS A 5 0.02 11.66 -16.95
CA LYS A 5 -0.72 11.40 -15.69
C LYS A 5 -1.02 9.92 -15.40
N ASN A 6 -0.74 8.99 -16.31
CA ASN A 6 -1.18 7.58 -16.17
C ASN A 6 -0.13 6.59 -15.65
N ASN A 7 1.15 6.95 -15.57
CA ASN A 7 2.21 5.96 -15.33
C ASN A 7 2.34 5.50 -13.86
N LYS A 8 1.94 6.34 -12.88
CA LYS A 8 2.05 5.98 -11.45
C LYS A 8 1.08 4.88 -11.03
N SER A 9 -0.10 4.84 -11.65
CA SER A 9 -1.11 3.81 -11.37
C SER A 9 -0.65 2.45 -11.90
N VAL A 10 -0.15 2.41 -13.14
CA VAL A 10 0.34 1.17 -13.76
C VAL A 10 1.52 0.58 -12.99
N PHE A 11 2.49 1.41 -12.60
CA PHE A 11 3.61 0.98 -11.76
C PHE A 11 3.16 0.40 -10.41
N PHE A 12 2.15 1.02 -9.79
CA PHE A 12 1.57 0.51 -8.54
C PHE A 12 0.93 -0.87 -8.72
N TRP A 13 0.17 -1.08 -9.80
CA TRP A 13 -0.45 -2.37 -10.10
C TRP A 13 0.57 -3.46 -10.44
N ILE A 14 1.63 -3.11 -11.18
CA ILE A 14 2.75 -4.03 -11.46
C ILE A 14 3.43 -4.45 -10.16
N LEU A 15 3.75 -3.48 -9.29
CA LEU A 15 4.40 -3.76 -8.01
C LEU A 15 3.51 -4.61 -7.10
N ALA A 16 2.21 -4.32 -7.03
CA ALA A 16 1.25 -5.13 -6.27
C ALA A 16 1.15 -6.57 -6.81
N GLY A 17 1.14 -6.75 -8.13
CA GLY A 17 1.15 -8.06 -8.77
C GLY A 17 2.41 -8.87 -8.45
N ILE A 18 3.59 -8.23 -8.48
CA ILE A 18 4.85 -8.86 -8.11
C ILE A 18 4.82 -9.30 -6.63
N ILE A 19 4.37 -8.41 -5.73
CA ILE A 19 4.24 -8.73 -4.30
C ILE A 19 3.30 -9.93 -4.09
N LEU A 20 2.17 -9.98 -4.81
CA LEU A 20 1.21 -11.07 -4.73
C LEU A 20 1.78 -12.41 -5.23
N ILE A 21 2.54 -12.40 -6.32
CA ILE A 21 3.19 -13.60 -6.87
C ILE A 21 4.23 -14.12 -5.90
N VAL A 22 5.10 -13.23 -5.39
CA VAL A 22 6.12 -13.60 -4.39
C VAL A 22 5.47 -14.17 -3.14
N ALA A 23 4.38 -13.54 -2.68
CA ALA A 23 3.57 -13.99 -1.57
C ALA A 23 3.03 -15.42 -1.75
N LEU A 24 2.46 -15.72 -2.92
CA LEU A 24 1.92 -17.04 -3.24
C LEU A 24 3.01 -18.11 -3.30
N ILE A 25 4.14 -17.81 -3.96
CA ILE A 25 5.29 -18.71 -4.03
C ILE A 25 5.78 -19.04 -2.62
N PHE A 26 5.94 -18.01 -1.79
CA PHE A 26 6.34 -18.18 -0.41
C PHE A 26 5.30 -18.94 0.43
N SER A 27 4.01 -18.72 0.21
CA SER A 27 2.96 -19.48 0.92
C SER A 27 2.95 -20.95 0.57
N ILE A 28 3.25 -21.30 -0.69
CA ILE A 28 3.25 -22.70 -1.18
C ILE A 28 4.55 -23.40 -0.79
N GLN A 29 5.68 -22.70 -0.81
CA GLN A 29 6.98 -23.28 -0.47
C GLN A 29 7.23 -23.33 1.03
N ASN A 30 6.64 -22.42 1.81
CA ASN A 30 6.90 -22.26 3.23
C ASN A 30 5.68 -22.72 4.05
N HIS A 31 5.46 -24.03 4.04
CA HIS A 31 4.57 -24.71 4.99
C HIS A 31 5.21 -24.85 6.39
N GLU A 32 6.49 -24.52 6.53
CA GLU A 32 7.17 -24.52 7.82
C GLU A 32 6.74 -23.31 8.68
N ILE A 33 6.66 -23.55 9.98
CA ILE A 33 6.32 -22.53 10.97
C ILE A 33 7.55 -21.66 11.16
N ILE A 34 7.56 -20.50 10.50
CA ILE A 34 8.63 -19.53 10.62
C ILE A 34 8.34 -18.54 11.74
N THR A 35 9.41 -18.16 12.45
CA THR A 35 9.36 -17.12 13.47
C THR A 35 9.78 -15.81 12.84
N VAL A 36 8.83 -14.87 12.70
CA VAL A 36 9.10 -13.53 12.18
C VAL A 36 9.12 -12.55 13.34
N ARG A 37 10.26 -11.90 13.55
CA ARG A 37 10.45 -10.85 14.57
C ARG A 37 10.15 -9.49 13.94
N LEU A 38 8.99 -8.92 14.28
CA LEU A 38 8.57 -7.58 13.86
C LEU A 38 8.84 -6.57 14.99
N LEU A 39 9.92 -5.77 14.89
CA LEU A 39 10.36 -4.74 15.84
C LEU A 39 10.52 -5.21 17.30
N PHE A 40 9.43 -5.58 17.97
CA PHE A 40 9.38 -6.12 19.33
C PHE A 40 8.43 -7.32 19.50
N ILE A 41 7.79 -7.78 18.42
CA ILE A 41 6.78 -8.84 18.44
C ILE A 41 7.34 -10.05 17.70
N ASP A 42 7.45 -11.17 18.41
CA ASP A 42 7.80 -12.47 17.82
C ASP A 42 6.51 -13.17 17.37
N LEU A 43 6.20 -13.09 16.07
CA LEU A 43 5.09 -13.83 15.47
C LEU A 43 5.58 -15.20 15.01
N LYS A 44 5.03 -16.24 15.60
CA LYS A 44 5.20 -17.63 15.15
C LYS A 44 3.95 -18.05 14.40
N GLY A 45 4.10 -18.33 13.11
CA GLY A 45 2.96 -18.73 12.30
C GLY A 45 3.35 -19.03 10.87
N PRO A 46 2.40 -19.56 10.08
CA PRO A 46 2.62 -19.77 8.66
C PRO A 46 2.91 -18.42 8.00
N LEU A 47 3.90 -18.40 7.12
CA LEU A 47 4.38 -17.19 6.45
C LEU A 47 3.27 -16.38 5.76
N PHE A 48 2.26 -17.09 5.26
CA PHE A 48 1.04 -16.51 4.70
C PHE A 48 0.41 -15.44 5.62
N VAL A 49 0.39 -15.65 6.94
CA VAL A 49 -0.19 -14.70 7.89
C VAL A 49 0.59 -13.38 7.90
N VAL A 50 1.91 -13.47 7.83
CA VAL A 50 2.80 -12.31 7.80
C VAL A 50 2.63 -11.53 6.50
N ILE A 51 2.57 -12.25 5.39
CA ILE A 51 2.35 -11.67 4.05
C ILE A 51 1.02 -10.93 3.97
N VAL A 52 -0.08 -11.58 4.40
CA VAL A 52 -1.42 -10.96 4.39
C VAL A 52 -1.43 -9.72 5.28
N SER A 53 -0.80 -9.80 6.45
CA SER A 53 -0.71 -8.66 7.38
C SER A 53 0.02 -7.47 6.75
N ILE A 54 1.17 -7.70 6.12
CA ILE A 54 1.96 -6.64 5.44
C ILE A 54 1.19 -6.06 4.26
N PHE A 55 0.54 -6.90 3.45
CA PHE A 55 -0.28 -6.44 2.33
C PHE A 55 -1.42 -5.55 2.82
N PHE A 56 -2.10 -5.96 3.88
CA PHE A 56 -3.20 -5.20 4.48
C PHE A 56 -2.71 -3.88 5.07
N LEU A 57 -1.54 -3.86 5.73
CA LEU A 57 -0.91 -2.62 6.18
C LEU A 57 -0.60 -1.69 5.01
N GLY A 58 0.03 -2.20 3.94
CA GLY A 58 0.35 -1.41 2.75
C GLY A 58 -0.90 -0.83 2.08
N TYR A 59 -1.97 -1.63 1.98
CA TYR A 59 -3.27 -1.18 1.49
C TYR A 59 -3.87 -0.07 2.36
N LEU A 60 -3.88 -0.25 3.68
CA LEU A 60 -4.39 0.75 4.63
C LEU A 60 -3.60 2.06 4.54
N LEU A 61 -2.27 1.98 4.55
CA LEU A 61 -1.37 3.12 4.39
C LEU A 61 -1.63 3.86 3.08
N GLY A 62 -1.74 3.15 1.96
CA GLY A 62 -2.06 3.74 0.66
C GLY A 62 -3.43 4.42 0.64
N ARG A 63 -4.45 3.80 1.24
CA ARG A 63 -5.80 4.35 1.34
C ARG A 63 -5.85 5.60 2.22
N ILE A 64 -5.19 5.57 3.37
CA ILE A 64 -5.05 6.72 4.27
C ILE A 64 -4.35 7.87 3.56
N TRP A 65 -3.26 7.60 2.84
CA TRP A 65 -2.52 8.61 2.08
C TRP A 65 -3.38 9.26 0.99
N SER A 66 -4.16 8.47 0.26
CA SER A 66 -5.09 8.96 -0.76
C SER A 66 -6.16 9.88 -0.18
N ILE A 67 -6.75 9.52 0.97
CA ILE A 67 -7.75 10.35 1.67
C ILE A 67 -7.14 11.67 2.14
N ILE A 68 -5.94 11.65 2.74
CA ILE A 68 -5.26 12.86 3.21
C ILE A 68 -4.92 13.78 2.04
N LYS A 69 -4.44 13.23 0.92
CA LYS A 69 -4.12 14.01 -0.27
C LYS A 69 -5.36 14.69 -0.86
N GLY A 70 -6.47 13.96 -1.00
CA GLY A 70 -7.73 14.52 -1.51
C GLY A 70 -8.33 15.61 -0.59
N ARG A 71 -8.08 15.55 0.73
CA ARG A 71 -8.50 16.62 1.65
C ARG A 71 -7.62 17.87 1.56
N LYS A 72 -6.32 17.72 1.25
CA LYS A 72 -5.42 18.86 1.06
C LYS A 72 -5.77 19.64 -0.20
N GLU A 73 -6.05 18.95 -1.30
CA GLU A 73 -6.43 19.57 -2.58
C GLU A 73 -7.71 20.40 -2.44
N LYS A 74 -8.77 19.87 -1.80
CA LYS A 74 -10.02 20.59 -1.52
C LYS A 74 -9.88 21.79 -0.58
N LYS A 75 -8.83 21.81 0.26
CA LYS A 75 -8.57 22.92 1.20
C LYS A 75 -7.86 24.08 0.52
N ILE A 76 -7.08 23.80 -0.53
CA ILE A 76 -6.37 24.81 -1.34
C ILE A 76 -7.38 25.51 -2.24
N GLU A 77 -8.24 24.75 -2.93
CA GLU A 77 -9.33 25.27 -3.78
C GLU A 77 -10.25 26.26 -3.01
N LYS A 78 -10.69 25.87 -1.80
CA LYS A 78 -11.52 26.73 -0.94
C LYS A 78 -10.81 27.97 -0.39
N LYS A 79 -9.48 28.01 -0.41
CA LYS A 79 -8.69 29.18 0.01
C LYS A 79 -8.58 30.18 -1.15
N GLU A 80 -8.34 29.69 -2.35
CA GLU A 80 -8.26 30.50 -3.57
C GLU A 80 -9.60 31.17 -3.91
N GLU A 81 -10.73 30.47 -3.75
CA GLU A 81 -12.08 31.08 -3.92
C GLU A 81 -12.38 32.20 -2.92
N LYS A 82 -11.80 32.15 -1.70
CA LYS A 82 -12.00 33.17 -0.66
C LYS A 82 -11.06 34.37 -0.78
N GLU A 83 -9.94 34.25 -1.47
CA GLU A 83 -9.02 35.37 -1.74
C GLU A 83 -9.40 36.13 -3.02
N GLN A 84 -10.28 35.56 -3.87
CA GLN A 84 -10.79 36.20 -5.09
C GLN A 84 -12.20 36.82 -4.96
N SER A 85 -12.87 36.70 -3.81
CA SER A 85 -14.14 37.38 -3.47
C SER A 85 -13.92 38.50 -2.47
#